data_AF-A0A382EST5-F1
#
_entry.id   AF-A0A382EST5-F1
#
_cell.length_a   1.000
_cell.length_b   1.000
_cell.length_c   1.000
_cell.angle_alpha   90.00
_cell.angle_beta   90.00
_cell.angle_gamma   90.00
#
_symmetry.space_group_name_H-M   'P 1'
#
loop_
_entity.id
_entity.type
_entity.pdbx_description
1 polymer ?
#
loop_
_entity_poly.entity_id
_entity_poly.type
_entity_poly.pdbx_seq_one_letter_code
_entity_poly.pdbx_strand_id
1 'polypeptide(L)'
;MTKGLLRDRTRSFFPVLVITISVAIVVFASGFMRGMMNSLLLDTAVILSGHEKIVTRAYNDESMLMPNDLALLDTDELIDKLEKEYPNFFWTPRITFAGLLDVPDEKGETKSQGPVIGMGIDFFSEG
;
A
#
# COMPACT_ATOMS: atom_id res chain seq x y z
N MET A 1 16.55 -51.39 11.36
CA MET A 1 16.60 -50.43 10.24
C MET A 1 17.31 -49.12 10.60
N THR A 2 17.25 -48.64 11.84
CA THR A 2 17.90 -47.40 12.30
C THR A 2 19.43 -47.47 12.44
N LYS A 3 20.00 -48.64 12.75
CA LYS A 3 21.45 -48.83 12.93
C LYS A 3 22.28 -48.62 11.64
N GLY A 4 21.70 -48.83 10.45
CA GLY A 4 22.38 -48.60 9.18
C GLY A 4 22.57 -47.12 8.84
N LEU A 5 21.58 -46.29 9.21
CA LEU A 5 21.60 -44.83 8.99
C LEU A 5 22.58 -44.11 9.92
N LEU A 6 22.71 -44.60 11.17
CA LEU A 6 23.63 -44.08 12.19
C LEU A 6 25.09 -44.47 11.96
N ARG A 7 25.35 -45.58 11.26
CA ARG A 7 26.71 -46.09 11.02
C ARG A 7 27.45 -45.31 9.93
N ASP A 8 26.72 -44.67 9.02
CA ASP A 8 27.30 -44.00 7.84
C ASP A 8 26.84 -42.54 7.78
N ARG A 9 27.27 -41.77 8.79
CA ARG A 9 26.82 -40.40 9.08
C ARG A 9 27.00 -39.46 7.88
N THR A 10 28.08 -39.61 7.11
CA THR A 10 28.36 -38.76 5.94
C THR A 10 27.44 -39.09 4.75
N ARG A 11 27.02 -40.36 4.60
CA ARG A 11 26.20 -40.84 3.48
C ARG A 11 24.71 -40.53 3.65
N SER A 12 24.25 -40.39 4.90
CA SER A 12 22.86 -40.06 5.24
C SER A 12 22.63 -38.57 5.56
N PHE A 13 23.63 -37.84 6.07
CA PHE A 13 23.49 -36.44 6.47
C PHE A 13 23.35 -35.49 5.29
N PHE A 14 24.14 -35.66 4.23
CA PHE A 14 24.14 -34.75 3.08
C PHE A 14 22.78 -34.74 2.35
N PRO A 15 22.15 -35.89 2.03
CA PRO A 15 20.82 -35.90 1.43
C PRO A 15 19.74 -35.29 2.33
N VAL A 16 19.78 -35.57 3.64
CA VAL A 16 18.80 -35.02 4.61
C VAL A 16 18.94 -33.51 4.73
N LEU A 17 20.17 -32.99 4.75
CA LEU A 17 20.43 -31.55 4.81
C LEU A 17 19.90 -30.85 3.54
N VAL A 18 20.19 -31.40 2.36
CA VAL A 18 19.72 -30.83 1.09
C VAL A 18 18.20 -30.82 1.03
N ILE A 19 17.54 -31.93 1.38
CA ILE A 19 16.07 -31.99 1.39
C ILE A 19 15.49 -30.98 2.40
N THR A 20 16.07 -30.88 3.59
CA THR A 20 15.61 -29.94 4.61
C THR A 20 15.71 -28.50 4.13
N ILE A 21 16.85 -28.12 3.52
CA ILE A 21 17.06 -26.78 2.98
C ILE A 21 16.09 -26.52 1.82
N SER A 22 15.92 -27.46 0.89
CA SER A 22 15.00 -27.31 -0.24
C SER A 22 13.56 -27.10 0.24
N VAL A 23 13.09 -27.93 1.17
CA VAL A 23 11.74 -27.78 1.73
C VAL A 23 11.60 -26.47 2.50
N ALA A 24 12.60 -26.09 3.29
CA ALA A 24 12.58 -24.83 4.05
C ALA A 24 12.47 -23.62 3.12
N ILE A 25 13.24 -23.58 2.01
CA ILE A 25 13.17 -22.51 1.03
C ILE A 25 11.77 -22.43 0.39
N VAL A 26 11.22 -23.57 -0.02
CA VAL A 26 9.89 -23.61 -0.66
C VAL A 26 8.80 -23.14 0.30
N VAL A 27 8.81 -23.64 1.54
CA VAL A 27 7.83 -23.26 2.57
C VAL A 27 7.98 -21.78 2.91
N PHE A 28 9.21 -21.29 3.14
CA PHE A 28 9.48 -19.89 3.42
C PHE A 28 9.00 -18.99 2.27
N ALA A 29 9.40 -19.28 1.03
CA ALA A 29 9.00 -18.49 -0.13
C ALA A 29 7.48 -18.47 -0.30
N SER A 30 6.81 -19.62 -0.14
CA SER A 30 5.35 -19.70 -0.25
C SER A 30 4.63 -18.91 0.84
N GLY A 31 5.12 -18.98 2.09
CA GLY A 31 4.56 -18.23 3.22
C GLY A 31 4.81 -16.73 3.09
N PHE A 32 6.03 -16.35 2.72
CA PHE A 32 6.42 -14.97 2.48
C PHE A 32 5.60 -14.33 1.37
N MET A 33 5.45 -15.00 0.22
CA MET A 33 4.64 -14.49 -0.90
C MET A 33 3.18 -14.30 -0.51
N ARG A 34 2.59 -15.26 0.23
CA ARG A 34 1.21 -15.13 0.72
C ARG A 34 1.07 -13.99 1.72
N GLY A 35 2.01 -13.87 2.66
CA GLY A 35 2.04 -12.78 3.62
C GLY A 35 2.12 -11.43 2.92
N MET A 36 3.07 -11.28 2.00
CA MET A 36 3.24 -10.06 1.20
C MET A 36 1.97 -9.71 0.41
N MET A 37 1.35 -10.67 -0.28
CA MET A 37 0.12 -10.41 -1.04
C MET A 37 -1.03 -9.95 -0.12
N ASN A 38 -1.19 -10.58 1.04
CA ASN A 38 -2.23 -10.19 2.00
C ASN A 38 -1.96 -8.78 2.55
N SER A 39 -0.71 -8.47 2.91
CA SER A 39 -0.32 -7.14 3.35
C SER A 39 -0.57 -6.10 2.27
N LEU A 40 -0.14 -6.36 1.03
CA LEU A 40 -0.37 -5.45 -0.09
C LEU A 40 -1.86 -5.13 -0.29
N LEU A 41 -2.75 -6.11 -0.20
CA LEU A 41 -4.19 -5.88 -0.32
C LEU A 41 -4.74 -5.03 0.81
N LEU A 42 -4.37 -5.34 2.06
CA LEU A 42 -4.86 -4.61 3.24
C LEU A 42 -4.32 -3.18 3.26
N ASP A 43 -3.03 -3.00 3.01
CA ASP A 43 -2.37 -1.70 3.03
C ASP A 43 -2.92 -0.81 1.92
N THR A 44 -3.12 -1.36 0.72
CA THR A 44 -3.72 -0.63 -0.41
C THR A 44 -5.15 -0.20 -0.11
N ALA A 45 -5.96 -1.08 0.50
CA ALA A 45 -7.32 -0.75 0.89
C ALA A 45 -7.34 0.38 1.95
N VAL A 46 -6.50 0.31 2.97
CA VAL A 46 -6.42 1.34 4.03
C VAL A 46 -5.94 2.69 3.48
N ILE A 47 -5.02 2.69 2.51
CA ILE A 47 -4.45 3.91 1.96
C ILE A 47 -5.40 4.56 0.94
N LEU A 48 -5.98 3.80 0.00
CA LEU A 48 -6.74 4.35 -1.13
C LEU A 48 -8.23 4.56 -0.88
N SER A 49 -8.88 3.61 -0.19
CA SER A 49 -10.32 3.65 0.06
C SER A 49 -10.66 3.83 1.53
N GLY A 50 -9.81 3.39 2.45
CA GLY A 50 -10.23 3.12 3.81
C GLY A 50 -11.31 2.03 3.86
N HIS A 51 -11.98 1.92 5.01
CA HIS A 51 -13.18 1.08 5.14
C HIS A 51 -14.37 1.70 4.37
N GLU A 52 -14.50 3.02 4.45
CA GLU A 52 -15.52 3.78 3.73
C GLU A 52 -14.89 5.01 3.09
N LYS A 53 -15.30 5.31 1.84
CA LYS A 53 -14.82 6.46 1.06
C LYS A 53 -16.01 7.29 0.60
N ILE A 54 -15.98 8.57 0.88
CA ILE A 54 -16.99 9.53 0.42
C ILE A 54 -16.38 10.35 -0.72
N VAL A 55 -17.05 10.35 -1.87
CA VAL A 55 -16.68 11.11 -3.07
C VAL A 55 -17.92 11.67 -3.74
N THR A 56 -17.76 12.70 -4.56
CA THR A 56 -18.84 13.16 -5.44
C THR A 56 -19.13 12.10 -6.51
N ARG A 57 -20.36 12.10 -7.04
CA ARG A 57 -20.72 11.20 -8.14
C ARG A 57 -19.83 11.40 -9.37
N ALA A 58 -19.59 12.67 -9.74
CA ALA A 58 -18.73 13.01 -10.86
C ALA A 58 -17.29 12.51 -10.65
N TYR A 59 -16.72 12.69 -9.45
CA TYR A 59 -15.40 12.15 -9.13
C TYR A 59 -15.37 10.62 -9.25
N ASN A 60 -16.43 9.93 -8.80
CA ASN A 60 -16.49 8.47 -8.88
C ASN A 60 -16.49 7.97 -10.33
N ASP A 61 -17.27 8.61 -11.20
CA ASP A 61 -17.40 8.25 -12.61
C ASP A 61 -16.06 8.40 -13.37
N GLU A 62 -15.23 9.37 -12.97
CA GLU A 62 -13.92 9.64 -13.55
C GLU A 62 -12.73 9.26 -12.65
N SER A 63 -12.96 8.43 -11.62
CA SER A 63 -11.97 8.14 -10.58
C SER A 63 -10.63 7.58 -11.10
N MET A 64 -10.65 6.90 -12.25
CA MET A 64 -9.43 6.41 -12.93
C MET A 64 -8.49 7.53 -13.39
N LEU A 65 -9.00 8.74 -13.59
CA LEU A 65 -8.24 9.91 -14.04
C LEU A 65 -7.64 10.70 -12.87
N MET A 66 -7.96 10.33 -11.62
CA MET A 66 -7.57 11.09 -10.42
C MET A 66 -7.93 12.59 -10.55
N PRO A 67 -9.21 12.93 -10.83
CA PRO A 67 -9.61 14.27 -11.23
C PRO A 67 -9.55 15.25 -10.05
N ASN A 68 -8.48 16.04 -9.99
CA ASN A 68 -8.23 17.01 -8.91
C ASN A 68 -9.25 18.17 -8.91
N ASP A 69 -9.82 18.46 -10.07
CA ASP A 69 -10.87 19.47 -10.29
C ASP A 69 -12.25 19.05 -9.74
N LEU A 70 -12.48 17.75 -9.57
CA LEU A 70 -13.70 17.18 -9.01
C LEU A 70 -13.58 16.86 -7.51
N ALA A 71 -12.51 17.31 -6.86
CA ALA A 71 -12.27 17.10 -5.45
C ALA A 71 -13.30 17.84 -4.57
N LEU A 72 -13.55 17.27 -3.39
CA LEU A 72 -14.31 17.97 -2.35
C LEU A 72 -13.44 19.08 -1.76
N LEU A 73 -14.00 20.28 -1.66
CA LEU A 73 -13.38 21.45 -1.04
C LEU A 73 -14.03 21.72 0.32
N ASP A 74 -13.32 22.44 1.18
CA ASP A 74 -13.81 22.87 2.50
C ASP A 74 -14.46 21.72 3.30
N THR A 75 -13.74 20.59 3.40
CA THR A 75 -14.26 19.34 3.95
C THR A 75 -14.49 19.35 5.46
N ASP A 76 -14.07 20.39 6.17
CA ASP A 76 -14.09 20.46 7.64
C ASP A 76 -15.52 20.30 8.19
N GLU A 77 -16.50 21.02 7.65
CA GLU A 77 -17.90 20.90 8.07
C GLU A 77 -18.48 19.51 7.78
N LEU A 78 -18.04 18.88 6.69
CA LEU A 78 -18.47 17.54 6.32
C LEU A 78 -17.90 16.50 7.30
N ILE A 79 -16.62 16.63 7.66
CA ILE A 79 -15.95 15.76 8.62
C ILE A 79 -16.60 15.88 10.01
N ASP A 80 -16.79 17.11 10.50
CA ASP A 80 -17.48 17.38 11.78
C ASP A 80 -18.86 16.72 11.86
N LYS A 81 -19.58 16.68 10.74
CA LYS A 81 -20.89 16.04 10.66
C LYS A 81 -20.75 14.52 10.68
N LEU A 82 -19.81 13.97 9.93
CA LEU A 82 -19.60 12.53 9.83
C LEU A 82 -19.10 11.91 11.14
N GLU A 83 -18.26 12.62 11.89
CA GLU A 83 -17.82 12.19 13.22
C GLU A 83 -18.97 12.13 14.23
N LYS A 84 -19.93 13.07 14.14
CA LYS A 84 -21.13 13.08 14.98
C LYS A 84 -22.11 11.97 14.60
N GLU A 85 -22.31 11.72 13.31
CA GLU A 85 -23.25 10.71 12.82
C GLU A 85 -22.67 9.28 12.93
N TYR A 86 -21.35 9.12 12.76
CA TYR A 86 -20.64 7.84 12.73
C TYR A 86 -19.43 7.86 13.66
N PRO A 87 -19.64 7.90 14.99
CA PRO A 87 -18.54 8.06 15.97
C PRO A 87 -17.59 6.86 16.07
N ASN A 88 -17.94 5.73 15.44
CA ASN A 88 -17.08 4.55 15.39
C ASN A 88 -16.07 4.59 14.24
N PHE A 89 -16.13 5.60 13.37
CA PHE A 89 -15.26 5.78 12.23
C PHE A 89 -14.34 6.96 12.45
N PHE A 90 -13.12 6.85 11.93
CA PHE A 90 -12.17 7.95 11.84
C PHE A 90 -12.18 8.49 10.41
N TRP A 91 -12.54 9.77 10.26
CA TRP A 91 -12.65 10.42 8.97
C TRP A 91 -11.42 11.30 8.74
N THR A 92 -10.84 11.23 7.55
CA THR A 92 -9.64 12.01 7.22
C THR A 92 -9.69 12.46 5.77
N PRO A 93 -9.49 13.75 5.51
CA PRO A 93 -9.48 14.27 4.15
C PRO A 93 -8.19 13.81 3.46
N ARG A 94 -8.34 13.21 2.28
CA ARG A 94 -7.23 12.76 1.44
C ARG A 94 -7.53 13.00 -0.02
N ILE A 95 -6.50 13.33 -0.78
CA ILE A 95 -6.60 13.52 -2.23
C ILE A 95 -5.46 12.80 -2.94
N THR A 96 -5.78 12.07 -4.01
CA THR A 96 -4.78 11.52 -4.93
C THR A 96 -4.90 12.24 -6.26
N PHE A 97 -3.79 12.69 -6.81
CA PHE A 97 -3.75 13.47 -8.03
C PHE A 97 -2.55 13.07 -8.89
N ALA A 98 -2.72 13.16 -10.20
CA ALA A 98 -1.62 13.11 -11.15
C ALA A 98 -1.28 14.54 -11.59
N GLY A 99 -0.02 14.78 -11.94
CA GLY A 99 0.44 16.08 -12.38
C GLY A 99 1.75 16.00 -13.15
N LEU A 100 2.22 17.17 -13.60
CA LEU A 100 3.53 17.33 -14.21
C LEU A 100 4.41 18.08 -13.23
N LEU A 101 5.44 17.42 -12.72
CA LEU A 101 6.43 18.06 -11.85
C LEU A 101 7.47 18.74 -12.72
N ASP A 102 7.61 20.05 -12.51
CA ASP A 102 8.63 20.87 -13.15
C ASP A 102 9.80 21.11 -12.20
N VAL A 103 11.01 20.80 -12.66
CA VAL A 103 12.26 21.02 -11.94
C VAL A 103 12.96 22.24 -12.56
N PRO A 104 13.10 23.36 -11.82
CA PRO A 104 13.73 24.56 -12.33
C PRO A 104 15.27 24.48 -12.35
N ASP A 105 15.90 25.28 -13.19
CA ASP A 105 17.33 25.59 -13.14
C ASP A 105 17.64 26.76 -12.19
N GLU A 106 18.91 27.20 -12.16
CA GLU A 106 19.36 28.32 -11.32
C GLU A 106 18.69 29.67 -11.66
N LYS A 107 18.08 29.79 -12.84
CA LYS A 107 17.35 30.99 -13.29
C LYS A 107 15.84 30.87 -13.06
N GLY A 108 15.36 29.74 -12.55
CA GLY A 108 13.94 29.46 -12.39
C GLY A 108 13.26 28.99 -13.67
N GLU A 109 14.01 28.69 -14.74
CA GLU A 109 13.46 28.15 -16.00
C GLU A 109 13.32 26.63 -15.91
N THR A 110 12.32 26.06 -16.57
CA THR A 110 12.10 24.61 -16.68
C THR A 110 13.34 23.91 -17.20
N LYS A 111 14.00 23.13 -16.35
CA LYS A 111 15.14 22.28 -16.75
C LYS A 111 14.68 20.90 -17.18
N SER A 112 13.69 20.35 -16.48
CA SER A 112 13.16 19.01 -16.72
C SER A 112 11.74 18.94 -16.18
N GLN A 113 10.86 18.28 -16.93
CA GLN A 113 9.49 17.97 -16.50
C GLN A 113 9.24 16.48 -16.59
N GLY A 114 8.45 15.95 -15.65
CA GLY A 114 8.09 14.55 -15.62
C GLY A 114 6.71 14.31 -14.99
N PRO A 115 5.98 13.30 -15.46
CA PRO A 115 4.70 12.94 -14.86
C PRO A 115 4.94 12.45 -13.43
N VAL A 116 4.09 12.89 -12.51
CA VAL A 116 4.10 12.48 -11.11
C VAL A 116 2.71 12.09 -10.67
N ILE A 117 2.65 11.19 -9.70
CA ILE A 117 1.44 10.86 -8.95
C ILE A 117 1.73 11.24 -7.51
N GLY A 118 0.82 11.98 -6.89
CA GLY A 118 0.92 12.47 -5.53
C GLY A 118 -0.31 12.13 -4.71
N MET A 119 -0.13 12.12 -3.39
CA MET A 119 -1.20 12.03 -2.42
C MET A 119 -1.05 13.17 -1.42
N GLY A 120 -2.09 14.00 -1.30
CA GLY A 120 -2.23 14.98 -0.24
C GLY A 120 -2.92 14.33 0.96
N ILE A 121 -2.27 14.41 2.12
CA ILE A 121 -2.80 13.95 3.40
C ILE A 121 -2.62 15.08 4.39
N ASP A 122 -3.66 15.37 5.17
CA ASP A 122 -3.54 16.28 6.29
C ASP A 122 -2.91 15.56 7.50
N PHE A 123 -1.75 16.06 7.94
CA PHE A 123 -1.04 15.55 9.12
C PHE A 123 -1.18 16.46 10.34
N PHE A 124 -1.73 17.67 10.18
CA PHE A 124 -1.69 18.71 11.21
C PHE A 124 -3.05 18.95 11.86
N SER A 125 -4.15 18.61 11.20
CA SER A 125 -5.47 18.69 11.81
C SER A 125 -5.66 17.60 12.87
N GLU A 126 -6.22 17.99 14.01
CA GLU A 126 -6.74 17.04 15.00
C GLU A 126 -7.97 16.36 14.39
N GLY A 127 -8.05 15.03 14.46
CA GLY A 127 -9.22 14.25 14.05
C GLY A 127 -9.80 13.45 15.21
#